data_AF-A0A3D4H2V8-F1
#
_entry.id   AF-A0A3D4H2V8-F1
#
_cell.length_a   1.000
_cell.length_b   1.000
_cell.length_c   1.000
_cell.angle_alpha   90.00
_cell.angle_beta   90.00
_cell.angle_gamma   90.00
#
_symmetry.space_group_name_H-M   'P 1'
#
loop_
_entity.id
_entity.type
_entity.pdbx_description
1 polymer ?
#
loop_
_entity_poly.entity_id
_entity_poly.type
_entity_poly.pdbx_seq_one_letter_code
_entity_poly.pdbx_strand_id
1 'polypeptide(L)'
;GVKLRWTMLNPPGNISICHGDPPANKPGNPRRLTYVIAEHQGKAGLTSSFLSLIEAYKGVRQVLDIEEIGVASGDAKVVKVSLPSERTDTLFFSETGDRITLESGLAFNGLFGIFSESANGPEWASITGGTIIGNNTHAIQRHSSEWRGIVRSRAAGEIRTDATPPGTIDLVGSYITVENDNPRDACYRIVRVTQSEGLTVINVEDTDFIRGMVDDLDYPRGFLYDFEPEQPFRVILTWYEKFG
;
A
#
# COMPACT_ATOMS: atom_id res chain seq x y z
N GLY A 1 -15.99 26.94 -3.63
CA GLY A 1 -15.64 25.95 -2.58
C GLY A 1 -14.91 24.78 -3.21
N VAL A 2 -14.16 24.03 -2.40
CA VAL A 2 -13.63 22.71 -2.79
C VAL A 2 -14.80 21.72 -2.83
N LYS A 3 -14.83 20.86 -3.83
CA LYS A 3 -15.78 19.77 -3.99
C LYS A 3 -15.04 18.44 -3.90
N LEU A 4 -15.70 17.42 -3.37
CA LEU A 4 -15.23 16.04 -3.35
C LEU A 4 -16.20 15.20 -4.18
N ARG A 5 -15.67 14.40 -5.11
CA ARG A 5 -16.44 13.42 -5.89
C ARG A 5 -15.88 12.04 -5.60
N TRP A 6 -16.78 11.09 -5.39
CA TRP A 6 -16.45 9.68 -5.27
C TRP A 6 -17.14 8.93 -6.42
N THR A 7 -16.34 8.28 -7.26
CA THR A 7 -16.82 7.48 -8.39
C THR A 7 -16.51 6.02 -8.08
N MET A 8 -17.54 5.17 -7.99
CA MET A 8 -17.37 3.71 -7.89
C MET A 8 -17.38 3.11 -9.30
N LEU A 9 -16.33 2.36 -9.64
CA LEU A 9 -16.13 1.76 -10.98
C LEU A 9 -16.83 0.40 -11.06
N ASN A 10 -16.76 -0.39 -10.00
CA ASN A 10 -17.47 -1.64 -9.86
C ASN A 10 -18.67 -1.41 -8.92
N PRO A 11 -19.89 -1.24 -9.47
CA PRO A 11 -21.03 -0.84 -8.66
C PRO A 11 -21.35 -1.93 -7.64
N PRO A 12 -21.42 -1.57 -6.34
CA PRO A 12 -21.85 -2.50 -5.33
C PRO A 12 -23.31 -2.91 -5.59
N GLY A 13 -23.73 -4.05 -5.04
CA GLY A 13 -25.12 -4.48 -5.12
C GLY A 13 -26.10 -3.45 -4.55
N ASN A 14 -25.74 -2.82 -3.43
CA ASN A 14 -26.52 -1.78 -2.76
C ASN A 14 -25.64 -0.61 -2.29
N ILE A 15 -26.22 0.59 -2.29
CA ILE A 15 -25.61 1.83 -1.76
C ILE A 15 -26.60 2.49 -0.81
N SER A 16 -26.16 2.74 0.43
CA SER A 16 -26.92 3.49 1.42
C SER A 16 -26.19 4.78 1.79
N ILE A 17 -26.85 5.93 1.66
CA ILE A 17 -26.35 7.21 2.16
C ILE A 17 -26.91 7.43 3.56
N CYS A 18 -26.01 7.65 4.51
CA CYS A 18 -26.34 7.70 5.92
C CYS A 18 -25.81 8.99 6.56
N HIS A 19 -26.34 9.31 7.75
CA HIS A 19 -25.93 10.47 8.52
C HIS A 19 -25.63 10.07 9.97
N GLY A 20 -24.46 10.47 10.46
CA GLY A 20 -24.01 10.22 11.83
C GLY A 20 -23.70 11.53 12.53
N ASP A 21 -23.80 11.52 13.85
CA ASP A 21 -23.38 12.66 14.67
C ASP A 21 -21.85 12.65 14.83
N PRO A 22 -21.16 13.76 14.53
CA PRO A 22 -19.72 13.82 14.74
C PRO A 22 -19.36 13.82 16.23
N PRO A 23 -18.11 13.47 16.59
CA PRO A 23 -17.63 13.62 17.95
C PRO A 23 -17.85 15.05 18.47
N ALA A 24 -18.56 15.21 19.58
CA ALA A 24 -18.88 16.52 20.15
C ALA A 24 -17.67 17.23 20.78
N ASN A 25 -16.53 16.54 20.90
CA ASN A 25 -15.32 17.02 21.58
C ASN A 25 -14.37 17.87 20.71
N LYS A 26 -14.70 18.12 19.43
CA LYS A 26 -13.86 18.92 18.52
C LYS A 26 -14.61 20.15 17.98
N PRO A 27 -14.17 21.37 18.32
CA PRO A 27 -14.70 22.60 17.71
C PRO A 27 -14.56 22.57 16.18
N GLY A 28 -15.58 23.03 15.47
CA GLY A 28 -15.59 23.09 14.00
C GLY A 28 -16.13 21.84 13.29
N ASN A 29 -16.55 20.81 14.03
CA ASN A 29 -17.23 19.67 13.43
C ASN A 29 -18.57 20.08 12.78
N PRO A 30 -18.93 19.49 11.62
CA PRO A 30 -20.20 19.77 10.97
C PRO A 30 -21.37 19.31 11.82
N ARG A 31 -22.61 19.72 11.50
CA ARG A 31 -23.80 19.23 12.23
C ARG A 31 -23.99 17.72 12.10
N ARG A 32 -23.63 17.15 10.94
CA ARG A 32 -23.74 15.72 10.62
C ARG A 32 -22.57 15.31 9.74
N LEU A 33 -22.10 14.09 9.93
CA LEU A 33 -21.22 13.40 9.00
C LEU A 33 -22.06 12.60 8.03
N THR A 34 -21.92 12.88 6.73
CA THR A 34 -22.49 12.02 5.69
C THR A 34 -21.49 10.92 5.40
N TYR A 35 -21.94 9.67 5.46
CA TYR A 35 -21.16 8.50 5.07
C TYR A 35 -21.97 7.63 4.13
N VAL A 36 -21.28 6.80 3.36
CA VAL A 36 -21.92 5.85 2.46
C VAL A 36 -21.51 4.46 2.85
N ILE A 37 -22.48 3.56 2.87
CA ILE A 37 -22.26 2.13 3.01
C ILE A 37 -22.49 1.51 1.63
N ALA A 38 -21.45 0.86 1.10
CA ALA A 38 -21.50 0.09 -0.13
C ALA A 38 -21.48 -1.40 0.23
N GLU A 39 -22.46 -2.16 -0.24
CA GLU A 39 -22.62 -3.57 0.10
C GLU A 39 -22.80 -4.41 -1.15
N HIS A 40 -22.25 -5.62 -1.12
CA HIS A 40 -22.56 -6.65 -2.09
C HIS A 40 -23.30 -7.78 -1.38
N GLN A 41 -24.47 -8.17 -1.88
CA GLN A 41 -25.25 -9.27 -1.33
C GLN A 41 -25.08 -10.51 -2.19
N GLY A 42 -24.78 -11.65 -1.55
CA GLY A 42 -24.57 -12.92 -2.24
C GLY A 42 -24.65 -14.11 -1.28
N LYS A 43 -24.55 -15.32 -1.83
CA LYS A 43 -24.47 -16.56 -1.04
C LYS A 43 -23.06 -16.73 -0.44
N ALA A 44 -22.89 -17.71 0.43
CA ALA A 44 -21.57 -18.08 0.96
C ALA A 44 -20.56 -18.30 -0.19
N GLY A 45 -19.32 -17.82 -0.01
CA GLY A 45 -18.27 -17.84 -1.03
C GLY A 45 -18.28 -16.65 -1.99
N LEU A 46 -18.85 -15.51 -1.59
CA LEU A 46 -18.85 -14.29 -2.39
C LEU A 46 -17.45 -13.68 -2.47
N THR A 47 -16.90 -13.58 -3.68
CA THR A 47 -15.74 -12.74 -3.98
C THR A 47 -16.23 -11.35 -4.37
N SER A 48 -15.71 -10.30 -3.72
CA SER A 48 -16.07 -8.90 -4.03
C SER A 48 -14.81 -8.06 -4.19
N SER A 49 -14.83 -7.15 -5.15
CA SER A 49 -13.83 -6.09 -5.29
C SER A 49 -14.56 -4.75 -5.35
N PHE A 50 -14.08 -3.77 -4.57
CA PHE A 50 -14.61 -2.42 -4.55
C PHE A 50 -13.53 -1.48 -5.06
N LEU A 51 -13.74 -0.97 -6.27
CA LEU A 51 -12.80 -0.08 -6.93
C LEU A 51 -13.45 1.28 -7.08
N SER A 52 -12.78 2.30 -6.56
CA SER A 52 -13.30 3.65 -6.58
C SER A 52 -12.21 4.70 -6.68
N LEU A 53 -12.59 5.86 -7.24
CA LEU A 53 -11.73 7.03 -7.34
C LEU A 53 -12.36 8.17 -6.55
N ILE A 54 -11.56 8.80 -5.69
CA ILE A 54 -11.96 10.00 -4.94
C ILE A 54 -11.18 11.19 -5.50
N GLU A 55 -11.91 12.18 -6.00
CA GLU A 55 -11.36 13.38 -6.64
C GLU A 55 -11.77 14.62 -5.83
N ALA A 56 -10.78 15.36 -5.33
CA ALA A 56 -10.97 16.70 -4.78
C ALA A 56 -10.67 17.77 -5.84
N TYR A 57 -11.56 18.74 -6.04
CA TYR A 57 -11.39 19.78 -7.07
C TYR A 57 -12.01 21.13 -6.69
N LYS A 58 -11.47 22.21 -7.26
CA LYS A 58 -11.99 23.58 -7.14
C LYS A 58 -12.33 24.12 -8.52
N GLY A 59 -13.61 24.42 -8.75
CA GLY A 59 -14.09 24.86 -10.06
C GLY A 59 -14.27 23.68 -11.00
N VAL A 60 -13.24 23.35 -11.78
CA VAL A 60 -13.28 22.34 -12.85
C VAL A 60 -12.66 21.02 -12.37
N ARG A 61 -13.24 19.91 -12.82
CA ARG A 61 -12.71 18.55 -12.57
C ARG A 61 -11.38 18.35 -13.28
N GLN A 62 -10.52 17.55 -12.66
CA GLN A 62 -9.25 17.08 -13.20
C GLN A 62 -9.34 15.65 -13.73
N VAL A 63 -10.36 14.88 -13.36
CA VAL A 63 -10.61 13.57 -13.99
C VAL A 63 -11.59 13.73 -15.14
N LEU A 64 -11.09 13.51 -16.36
CA LEU A 64 -11.87 13.59 -17.59
C LEU A 64 -12.63 12.28 -17.83
N ASP A 65 -11.94 11.15 -17.72
CA ASP A 65 -12.50 9.82 -17.95
C ASP A 65 -11.84 8.75 -17.07
N ILE A 66 -12.57 7.66 -16.84
CA ILE A 66 -12.13 6.50 -16.07
C ILE A 66 -12.60 5.23 -16.78
N GLU A 67 -11.67 4.36 -17.14
CA GLU A 67 -11.92 3.12 -17.87
C GLU A 67 -11.29 1.93 -17.13
N GLU A 68 -12.06 0.89 -16.82
CA GLU A 68 -11.51 -0.39 -16.35
C GLU A 68 -11.10 -1.24 -17.56
N ILE A 69 -9.84 -1.67 -17.59
CA ILE A 69 -9.30 -2.54 -18.63
C ILE A 69 -9.43 -3.99 -18.15
N GLY A 70 -10.18 -4.80 -18.90
CA GLY A 70 -10.31 -6.22 -18.63
C GLY A 70 -8.97 -6.95 -18.77
N VAL A 71 -8.59 -7.72 -17.76
CA VAL A 71 -7.36 -8.54 -17.76
C VAL A 71 -7.70 -9.99 -17.44
N ALA A 72 -6.88 -10.92 -17.93
CA ALA A 72 -7.10 -12.36 -17.74
C ALA A 72 -6.76 -12.86 -16.33
N SER A 73 -5.89 -12.16 -15.59
CA SER A 73 -5.59 -12.46 -14.18
C SER A 73 -6.80 -12.09 -13.32
N GLY A 74 -7.41 -13.09 -12.68
CA GLY A 74 -8.74 -12.97 -12.09
C GLY A 74 -8.84 -12.11 -10.83
N ASP A 75 -7.73 -11.88 -10.14
CA ASP A 75 -7.62 -11.00 -8.97
C ASP A 75 -7.23 -9.56 -9.35
N ALA A 76 -6.66 -9.37 -10.54
CA ALA A 76 -6.12 -8.09 -10.93
C ALA A 76 -7.18 -7.11 -11.44
N LYS A 77 -6.94 -5.82 -11.16
CA LYS A 77 -7.71 -4.70 -11.69
C LYS A 77 -6.77 -3.71 -12.34
N VAL A 78 -7.14 -3.28 -13.56
CA VAL A 78 -6.40 -2.26 -14.29
C VAL A 78 -7.34 -1.12 -14.63
N VAL A 79 -6.93 0.10 -14.32
CA VAL A 79 -7.74 1.31 -14.54
C VAL A 79 -6.94 2.33 -15.28
N LYS A 80 -7.51 2.86 -16.36
CA LYS A 80 -6.99 4.02 -17.05
C LYS A 80 -7.76 5.26 -16.61
N VAL A 81 -7.04 6.29 -16.19
CA VAL A 81 -7.60 7.57 -15.77
C VAL A 81 -7.05 8.65 -16.69
N SER A 82 -7.95 9.28 -17.45
CA SER A 82 -7.58 10.41 -18.32
C SER A 82 -7.71 11.73 -17.57
N LEU A 83 -6.68 12.55 -17.68
CA LEU A 83 -6.52 13.85 -17.03
C LEU A 83 -6.33 14.96 -18.10
N PRO A 84 -6.47 16.25 -17.74
CA PRO A 84 -6.09 17.36 -18.61
C PRO A 84 -4.65 17.26 -19.14
N SER A 85 -4.37 18.01 -20.19
CA SER A 85 -3.07 18.03 -20.86
C SER A 85 -2.66 16.66 -21.45
N GLU A 86 -3.66 15.86 -21.85
CA GLU A 86 -3.47 14.54 -22.46
C GLU A 86 -2.74 13.53 -21.57
N ARG A 87 -2.64 13.82 -20.27
CA ARG A 87 -2.05 12.87 -19.32
C ARG A 87 -3.01 11.72 -19.06
N THR A 88 -2.47 10.52 -19.04
CA THR A 88 -3.16 9.29 -18.70
C THR A 88 -2.37 8.56 -17.63
N ASP A 89 -3.03 8.22 -16.53
CA ASP A 89 -2.48 7.31 -15.53
C ASP A 89 -3.11 5.92 -15.70
N THR A 90 -2.29 4.90 -15.92
CA THR A 90 -2.72 3.49 -15.88
C THR A 90 -2.33 2.90 -14.52
N LEU A 91 -3.33 2.56 -13.72
CA LEU A 91 -3.20 1.99 -12.38
C LEU A 91 -3.40 0.47 -12.43
N PHE A 92 -2.56 -0.25 -11.72
CA PHE A 92 -2.61 -1.70 -11.57
C PHE A 92 -2.81 -2.07 -10.10
N PHE A 93 -3.67 -3.04 -9.85
CA PHE A 93 -3.90 -3.66 -8.55
C PHE A 93 -3.88 -5.17 -8.73
N SER A 94 -3.16 -5.91 -7.89
CA SER A 94 -3.17 -7.38 -7.84
C SER A 94 -2.83 -7.85 -6.42
N GLU A 95 -3.33 -9.00 -6.03
CA GLU A 95 -3.03 -9.62 -4.74
C GLU A 95 -1.83 -10.56 -4.83
N THR A 96 -1.65 -11.23 -5.97
CA THR A 96 -0.60 -12.25 -6.17
C THR A 96 0.68 -11.69 -6.78
N GLY A 97 0.59 -10.57 -7.51
CA GLY A 97 1.72 -10.01 -8.25
C GLY A 97 2.05 -10.76 -9.54
N ASP A 98 1.10 -11.55 -10.05
CA ASP A 98 1.22 -12.21 -11.35
C ASP A 98 1.47 -11.20 -12.48
N ARG A 99 2.17 -11.64 -13.52
CA ARG A 99 2.50 -10.76 -14.65
C ARG A 99 1.26 -10.45 -15.47
N ILE A 100 0.98 -9.17 -15.61
CA ILE A 100 -0.05 -8.60 -16.48
C ILE A 100 0.65 -7.98 -17.69
N THR A 101 0.11 -8.20 -18.89
CA THR A 101 0.54 -7.50 -20.11
C THR A 101 -0.70 -7.05 -20.85
N LEU A 102 -0.81 -5.75 -21.10
CA LEU A 102 -1.91 -5.16 -21.86
C LEU A 102 -1.63 -5.25 -23.36
N GLU A 103 -2.67 -5.15 -24.18
CA GLU A 103 -2.54 -5.11 -25.65
C GLU A 103 -1.65 -3.94 -26.13
N SER A 104 -1.59 -2.85 -25.34
CA SER A 104 -0.70 -1.72 -25.59
C SER A 104 0.79 -2.03 -25.44
N GLY A 105 1.14 -3.21 -24.92
CA GLY A 105 2.51 -3.61 -24.59
C GLY A 105 2.99 -3.14 -23.21
N LEU A 106 2.15 -2.43 -22.45
CA LEU A 106 2.43 -2.09 -21.05
C LEU A 106 2.36 -3.35 -20.19
N ALA A 107 3.42 -3.62 -19.44
CA ALA A 107 3.55 -4.77 -18.57
C ALA A 107 3.71 -4.36 -17.10
N PHE A 108 3.22 -5.21 -16.20
CA PHE A 108 3.26 -5.03 -14.75
C PHE A 108 3.36 -6.38 -14.03
N ASN A 109 4.13 -6.46 -12.94
CA ASN A 109 4.08 -7.58 -11.99
C ASN A 109 4.34 -7.09 -10.56
N GLY A 110 3.28 -6.74 -9.83
CA GLY A 110 3.39 -6.27 -8.45
C GLY A 110 2.03 -6.20 -7.77
N LEU A 111 2.00 -5.62 -6.57
CA LEU A 111 0.76 -5.47 -5.82
C LEU A 111 -0.02 -4.22 -6.22
N PHE A 112 0.72 -3.15 -6.46
CA PHE A 112 0.18 -1.88 -6.93
C PHE A 112 1.17 -1.19 -7.86
N GLY A 113 0.68 -0.47 -8.86
CA GLY A 113 1.53 0.35 -9.70
C GLY A 113 0.76 1.43 -10.44
N ILE A 114 1.49 2.47 -10.83
CA ILE A 114 0.98 3.55 -11.68
C ILE A 114 2.00 3.78 -12.79
N PHE A 115 1.54 3.82 -14.03
CA PHE A 115 2.32 4.24 -15.19
C PHE A 115 1.65 5.47 -15.79
N SER A 116 2.35 6.61 -15.80
CA SER A 116 1.83 7.89 -16.28
C SER A 116 2.44 8.24 -17.64
N GLU A 117 1.60 8.57 -18.59
CA GLU A 117 1.96 8.97 -19.95
C GLU A 117 1.28 10.29 -20.31
N SER A 118 1.92 11.10 -21.16
CA SER A 118 1.29 12.27 -21.80
C SER A 118 1.51 12.22 -23.31
N ALA A 119 1.11 13.28 -24.03
CA ALA A 119 1.34 13.40 -25.47
C ALA A 119 2.83 13.26 -25.87
N ASN A 120 3.75 13.56 -24.95
CA ASN A 120 5.20 13.47 -25.19
C ASN A 120 5.79 12.08 -24.87
N GLY A 121 4.96 11.13 -24.42
CA GLY A 121 5.37 9.79 -24.01
C GLY A 121 5.30 9.56 -22.50
N PRO A 122 5.93 8.48 -22.00
CA PRO A 122 5.98 8.17 -20.57
C PRO A 122 6.63 9.29 -19.75
N GLU A 123 6.01 9.67 -18.64
CA GLU A 123 6.50 10.73 -17.75
C GLU A 123 7.09 10.18 -16.45
N TRP A 124 6.44 9.17 -15.86
CA TRP A 124 6.91 8.53 -14.64
C TRP A 124 6.17 7.23 -14.38
N ALA A 125 6.73 6.39 -13.52
CA ALA A 125 6.08 5.21 -13.00
C ALA A 125 6.39 4.99 -11.53
N SER A 126 5.51 4.25 -10.86
CA SER A 126 5.78 3.67 -9.55
C SER A 126 5.24 2.24 -9.48
N ILE A 127 5.95 1.38 -8.76
CA ILE A 127 5.56 -0.01 -8.53
C ILE A 127 5.85 -0.38 -7.07
N THR A 128 4.88 -1.01 -6.42
CA THR A 128 4.96 -1.54 -5.07
C THR A 128 4.84 -3.06 -5.11
N GLY A 129 5.76 -3.75 -4.44
CA GLY A 129 5.75 -5.21 -4.34
C GLY A 129 5.98 -5.92 -5.67
N GLY A 130 6.71 -5.28 -6.58
CA GLY A 130 6.90 -5.79 -7.94
C GLY A 130 8.27 -5.47 -8.54
N THR A 131 8.56 -6.05 -9.69
CA THR A 131 9.87 -5.91 -10.34
C THR A 131 9.83 -5.24 -11.71
N ILE A 132 8.67 -5.17 -12.36
CA ILE A 132 8.49 -4.61 -13.69
C ILE A 132 7.22 -3.77 -13.73
N ILE A 133 7.35 -2.51 -14.13
CA ILE A 133 6.25 -1.70 -14.69
C ILE A 133 6.78 -0.89 -15.86
N GLY A 134 6.15 -1.02 -17.03
CA GLY A 134 6.52 -0.20 -18.18
C GLY A 134 6.20 -0.80 -19.53
N ASN A 135 6.44 0.00 -20.56
CA ASN A 135 6.24 -0.36 -21.96
C ASN A 135 7.59 -0.65 -22.63
N ASN A 136 7.60 -0.80 -23.95
CA ASN A 136 8.81 -1.11 -24.72
C ASN A 136 9.85 0.03 -24.77
N THR A 137 9.51 1.23 -24.33
CA THR A 137 10.39 2.42 -24.37
C THR A 137 10.94 2.80 -22.99
N HIS A 138 10.12 2.69 -21.95
CA HIS A 138 10.46 3.08 -20.59
C HIS A 138 9.87 2.08 -19.61
N ALA A 139 10.69 1.64 -18.66
CA ALA A 139 10.27 0.71 -17.61
C ALA A 139 11.11 0.85 -16.35
N ILE A 140 10.47 0.67 -15.21
CA ILE A 140 11.17 0.27 -13.99
C ILE A 140 11.39 -1.23 -14.10
N GLN A 141 12.65 -1.66 -14.05
CA GLN A 141 13.03 -3.06 -13.95
C GLN A 141 13.99 -3.26 -12.77
N ARG A 142 13.62 -4.13 -11.84
CA ARG A 142 14.36 -4.38 -10.59
C ARG A 142 14.50 -5.89 -10.35
N HIS A 143 15.44 -6.26 -9.49
CA HIS A 143 15.69 -7.68 -9.18
C HIS A 143 14.82 -8.21 -8.04
N SER A 144 14.28 -7.32 -7.20
CA SER A 144 13.55 -7.71 -6.00
C SER A 144 12.32 -6.81 -5.79
N SER A 145 11.21 -7.45 -5.47
CA SER A 145 9.94 -6.82 -5.07
C SER A 145 9.84 -6.58 -3.56
N GLU A 146 10.70 -7.25 -2.80
CA GLU A 146 10.68 -7.27 -1.34
C GLU A 146 12.09 -7.47 -0.78
N TRP A 147 12.31 -7.00 0.45
CA TRP A 147 13.46 -7.35 1.26
C TRP A 147 13.02 -8.28 2.38
N ARG A 148 13.61 -9.47 2.43
CA ARG A 148 13.33 -10.49 3.46
C ARG A 148 14.56 -10.77 4.29
N GLY A 149 14.32 -11.23 5.51
CA GLY A 149 15.36 -11.73 6.38
C GLY A 149 14.78 -12.35 7.64
N ILE A 150 15.65 -12.61 8.60
CA ILE A 150 15.31 -13.16 9.90
C ILE A 150 15.70 -12.15 10.98
N VAL A 151 14.83 -11.92 11.95
CA VAL A 151 15.13 -11.11 13.12
C VAL A 151 16.17 -11.84 13.99
N ARG A 152 17.35 -11.25 14.18
CA ARG A 152 18.39 -11.79 15.07
C ARG A 152 18.26 -11.29 16.50
N SER A 153 17.88 -10.04 16.65
CA SER A 153 17.58 -9.48 17.96
C SER A 153 16.68 -8.26 17.83
N ARG A 154 16.04 -7.90 18.94
CA ARG A 154 15.21 -6.70 19.05
C ARG A 154 15.50 -5.99 20.38
N ALA A 155 15.55 -4.66 20.36
CA ALA A 155 15.66 -3.86 21.57
C ALA A 155 15.27 -2.40 21.30
N ALA A 156 14.38 -1.82 22.10
CA ALA A 156 14.08 -0.38 22.08
C ALA A 156 13.85 0.22 20.68
N GLY A 157 13.01 -0.42 19.85
CA GLY A 157 12.75 0.03 18.48
C GLY A 157 13.85 -0.33 17.45
N GLU A 158 14.90 -1.05 17.83
CA GLU A 158 15.84 -1.70 16.91
C GLU A 158 15.42 -3.13 16.60
N ILE A 159 15.45 -3.47 15.32
CA ILE A 159 15.45 -4.84 14.79
C ILE A 159 16.79 -5.06 14.11
N ARG A 160 17.50 -6.14 14.46
CA ARG A 160 18.79 -6.50 13.84
C ARG A 160 18.63 -7.75 12.98
N THR A 161 19.33 -7.79 11.85
CA THR A 161 19.28 -8.90 10.88
C THR A 161 20.60 -9.05 10.13
N ASP A 162 20.93 -10.27 9.71
CA ASP A 162 22.04 -10.55 8.79
C ASP A 162 21.69 -10.17 7.33
N ALA A 163 20.40 -10.01 7.03
CA ALA A 163 19.96 -9.69 5.68
C ALA A 163 20.41 -8.28 5.30
N THR A 164 20.94 -8.14 4.09
CA THR A 164 21.31 -6.83 3.54
C THR A 164 20.15 -6.31 2.68
N PRO A 165 19.77 -5.02 2.78
CA PRO A 165 18.80 -4.42 1.89
C PRO A 165 19.19 -4.58 0.41
N PRO A 166 18.22 -4.82 -0.50
CA PRO A 166 18.52 -4.94 -1.92
C PRO A 166 18.87 -3.58 -2.54
N GLY A 167 20.08 -3.46 -3.08
CA GLY A 167 20.54 -2.26 -3.77
C GLY A 167 20.74 -1.06 -2.84
N THR A 168 20.56 0.15 -3.37
CA THR A 168 20.70 1.42 -2.63
C THR A 168 19.34 2.05 -2.30
N ILE A 169 18.32 1.23 -2.06
CA ILE A 169 16.97 1.71 -1.79
C ILE A 169 16.91 2.48 -0.46
N ASP A 170 16.23 3.62 -0.45
CA ASP A 170 15.86 4.29 0.78
C ASP A 170 14.61 3.62 1.36
N LEU A 171 14.76 3.03 2.55
CA LEU A 171 13.70 2.33 3.25
C LEU A 171 13.01 3.21 4.29
N VAL A 172 13.48 4.44 4.51
CA VAL A 172 12.84 5.35 5.48
C VAL A 172 11.42 5.67 5.03
N GLY A 173 10.47 5.52 5.96
CA GLY A 173 9.04 5.67 5.71
C GLY A 173 8.35 4.41 5.16
N SER A 174 9.11 3.39 4.74
CA SER A 174 8.56 2.07 4.42
C SER A 174 8.18 1.31 5.70
N TYR A 175 7.47 0.20 5.56
CA TYR A 175 7.04 -0.63 6.67
C TYR A 175 7.72 -2.00 6.65
N ILE A 176 8.19 -2.44 7.82
CA ILE A 176 8.61 -3.82 8.05
C ILE A 176 7.47 -4.59 8.71
N THR A 177 7.18 -5.77 8.18
CA THR A 177 6.26 -6.74 8.79
C THR A 177 7.06 -7.94 9.26
N VAL A 178 6.97 -8.26 10.55
CA VAL A 178 7.57 -9.47 11.13
C VAL A 178 6.48 -10.53 11.27
N GLU A 179 6.77 -11.77 10.92
CA GLU A 179 5.85 -12.88 11.15
C GLU A 179 5.67 -13.11 12.65
N ASN A 180 4.42 -13.36 13.06
CA ASN A 180 4.07 -13.68 14.42
C ASN A 180 2.86 -14.64 14.46
N ASP A 181 2.59 -15.16 15.65
CA ASP A 181 1.56 -16.15 15.94
C ASP A 181 0.27 -15.54 16.53
N ASN A 182 0.05 -14.22 16.38
CA ASN A 182 -0.79 -13.45 17.31
C ASN A 182 -1.85 -12.51 16.70
N PRO A 183 -2.78 -11.97 17.53
CA PRO A 183 -3.94 -11.19 17.09
C PRO A 183 -3.64 -9.73 16.74
N ARG A 184 -2.37 -9.29 16.83
CA ARG A 184 -1.93 -7.92 16.50
C ARG A 184 -0.87 -7.97 15.42
N ASP A 185 -0.99 -7.10 14.43
CA ASP A 185 -0.02 -6.97 13.35
C ASP A 185 1.33 -6.44 13.88
N ALA A 186 2.40 -7.20 13.67
CA ALA A 186 3.78 -6.76 13.93
C ALA A 186 4.31 -5.96 12.73
N CYS A 187 3.72 -4.79 12.51
CA CYS A 187 4.04 -3.90 11.38
C CYS A 187 4.51 -2.53 11.87
N TYR A 188 5.71 -2.11 11.46
CA TYR A 188 6.35 -0.92 11.99
C TYR A 188 6.93 -0.04 10.88
N ARG A 189 6.80 1.29 11.01
CA ARG A 189 7.40 2.24 10.08
C ARG A 189 8.90 2.36 10.34
N ILE A 190 9.71 2.16 9.30
CA ILE A 190 11.17 2.28 9.34
C ILE A 190 11.54 3.76 9.36
N VAL A 191 12.36 4.17 10.34
CA VAL A 191 12.89 5.54 10.43
C VAL A 191 14.35 5.63 10.01
N ARG A 192 15.09 4.52 10.07
CA ARG A 192 16.51 4.49 9.72
C ARG A 192 16.98 3.04 9.49
N VAL A 193 17.90 2.87 8.54
CA VAL A 193 18.63 1.61 8.34
C VAL A 193 20.13 1.90 8.35
N THR A 194 20.90 1.17 9.16
CA THR A 194 22.36 1.33 9.27
C THR A 194 23.06 -0.02 9.37
N GLN A 195 24.39 -0.02 9.23
CA GLN A 195 25.23 -1.18 9.52
C GLN A 195 25.91 -0.97 10.88
N SER A 196 25.85 -1.99 11.74
CA SER A 196 26.54 -1.99 13.04
C SER A 196 26.94 -3.42 13.40
N GLU A 197 28.19 -3.61 13.83
CA GLU A 197 28.70 -4.91 14.29
C GLU A 197 28.53 -6.06 13.28
N GLY A 198 28.55 -5.73 11.98
CA GLY A 198 28.35 -6.70 10.89
C GLY A 198 26.89 -7.08 10.63
N LEU A 199 25.94 -6.44 11.32
CA LEU A 199 24.50 -6.61 11.12
C LEU A 199 23.86 -5.37 10.50
N THR A 200 22.78 -5.59 9.77
CA THR A 200 21.84 -4.52 9.41
C THR A 200 20.96 -4.21 10.61
N VAL A 201 20.92 -2.93 10.99
CA VAL A 201 20.11 -2.39 12.07
C VAL A 201 18.98 -1.56 11.48
N ILE A 202 17.75 -1.95 11.76
CA ILE A 202 16.52 -1.29 11.33
C ILE A 202 15.92 -0.61 12.56
N ASN A 203 15.93 0.71 12.58
CA ASN A 203 15.19 1.47 13.59
C ASN A 203 13.77 1.74 13.08
N VAL A 204 12.80 1.57 13.95
CA VAL A 204 11.38 1.84 13.67
C VAL A 204 10.85 2.97 14.57
N GLU A 205 9.67 3.51 14.25
CA GLU A 205 9.03 4.57 15.04
C GLU A 205 8.65 4.16 16.46
N ASP A 206 8.26 2.90 16.65
CA ASP A 206 7.87 2.40 17.95
C ASP A 206 9.08 2.27 18.87
N THR A 207 8.90 2.67 20.13
CA THR A 207 9.96 2.67 21.13
C THR A 207 10.18 1.30 21.77
N ASP A 208 9.22 0.37 21.65
CA ASP A 208 9.32 -1.01 22.10
C ASP A 208 8.42 -1.93 21.26
N PHE A 209 8.57 -3.24 21.47
CA PHE A 209 7.81 -4.29 20.78
C PHE A 209 6.87 -5.04 21.75
N ILE A 210 6.50 -4.38 22.86
CA ILE A 210 5.73 -4.97 23.95
C ILE A 210 4.25 -4.83 23.62
N ARG A 211 3.52 -5.93 23.73
CA ARG A 211 2.06 -5.95 23.52
C ARG A 211 1.24 -6.16 24.78
N GLY A 212 1.90 -6.47 25.89
CA GLY A 212 1.26 -6.66 27.18
C GLY A 212 2.21 -7.23 28.22
N MET A 213 1.69 -7.42 29.42
CA MET A 213 2.38 -8.15 30.49
C MET A 213 2.11 -9.64 30.37
N VAL A 214 3.03 -10.47 30.88
CA VAL A 214 2.74 -11.91 31.07
C VAL A 214 1.64 -12.10 32.11
N ASP A 215 1.61 -11.24 33.13
CA ASP A 215 0.59 -11.19 34.17
C ASP A 215 0.41 -9.73 34.60
N ASP A 216 -0.78 -9.17 34.42
CA ASP A 216 -1.10 -7.77 34.76
C ASP A 216 -1.08 -7.51 36.29
N LEU A 217 -1.00 -8.57 37.10
CA LEU A 217 -0.93 -8.50 38.55
C LEU A 217 0.45 -8.89 39.12
N ASP A 218 1.39 -9.34 38.29
CA ASP A 218 2.73 -9.79 38.70
C ASP A 218 3.82 -9.28 37.73
N TYR A 219 4.15 -7.99 37.86
CA TYR A 219 5.14 -7.29 37.03
C TYR A 219 6.51 -7.98 36.89
N PRO A 220 7.09 -8.61 37.93
CA PRO A 220 8.30 -9.41 37.82
C PRO A 220 8.30 -10.50 36.74
N ARG A 221 7.13 -10.96 36.27
CA ARG A 221 7.03 -11.99 35.23
C ARG A 221 7.34 -11.48 33.82
N GLY A 222 7.47 -10.16 33.65
CA GLY A 222 7.92 -9.54 32.41
C GLY A 222 6.82 -9.35 31.38
N PHE A 223 7.24 -9.22 30.11
CA PHE A 223 6.42 -8.72 29.02
C PHE A 223 6.16 -9.79 27.95
N LEU A 224 5.02 -9.66 27.28
CA LEU A 224 4.73 -10.31 26.01
C LEU A 224 5.16 -9.38 24.88
N TYR A 225 5.80 -9.95 23.86
CA TYR A 225 6.25 -9.22 22.68
C TYR A 225 5.43 -9.55 21.46
N ASP A 226 5.36 -8.62 20.50
CA ASP A 226 4.69 -8.81 19.22
C ASP A 226 5.35 -9.88 18.33
N PHE A 227 6.66 -10.10 18.50
CA PHE A 227 7.42 -11.14 17.83
C PHE A 227 8.66 -11.50 18.64
N GLU A 228 9.18 -12.71 18.43
CA GLU A 228 10.44 -13.18 19.01
C GLU A 228 11.61 -13.08 18.00
N PRO A 229 12.89 -13.26 18.40
CA PRO A 229 13.94 -13.47 17.43
C PRO A 229 13.68 -14.78 16.67
N GLU A 230 14.43 -14.97 15.59
CA GLU A 230 14.26 -16.06 14.62
C GLU A 230 12.96 -16.02 13.82
N GLN A 231 12.13 -14.98 14.00
CA GLN A 231 10.97 -14.75 13.14
C GLN A 231 11.38 -14.14 11.79
N PRO A 232 10.79 -14.60 10.67
CA PRO A 232 10.95 -13.96 9.39
C PRO A 232 10.38 -12.55 9.37
N PHE A 233 10.97 -11.67 8.56
CA PHE A 233 10.36 -10.39 8.21
C PHE A 233 10.33 -10.18 6.70
N ARG A 234 9.47 -9.24 6.29
CA ARG A 234 9.47 -8.67 4.94
C ARG A 234 9.29 -7.16 4.97
N VAL A 235 9.87 -6.50 3.98
CA VAL A 235 9.60 -5.11 3.60
C VAL A 235 9.20 -5.13 2.14
N ILE A 236 7.96 -4.74 1.83
CA ILE A 236 7.49 -4.62 0.44
C ILE A 236 8.15 -3.38 -0.16
N LEU A 237 8.90 -3.55 -1.26
CA LEU A 237 9.64 -2.45 -1.85
C LEU A 237 8.73 -1.64 -2.77
N THR A 238 8.93 -0.32 -2.74
CA THR A 238 8.33 0.59 -3.70
C THR A 238 9.43 1.27 -4.50
N TRP A 239 9.28 1.25 -5.82
CA TRP A 239 10.18 1.91 -6.74
C TRP A 239 9.42 3.03 -7.44
N TYR A 240 10.12 4.14 -7.68
CA TYR A 240 9.61 5.28 -8.41
C TYR A 240 10.68 5.74 -9.39
N GLU A 241 10.26 6.10 -10.60
CA GLU A 241 11.14 6.61 -11.63
C GLU A 241 10.42 7.68 -12.44
N LYS A 242 11.07 8.83 -12.64
CA LYS A 242 10.61 9.84 -13.59
C LYS A 242 11.37 9.64 -14.90
N PHE A 243 10.64 9.54 -15.98
CA PHE A 243 11.18 9.45 -17.33
C PHE A 243 11.22 10.86 -17.92
N GLY A 244 12.40 11.32 -18.35
CA GLY A 244 12.60 12.57 -19.11
C GLY A 244 11.91 13.82 -18.55
#